data_AF-A0A8I1E7J2-F1
#
_entry.id   AF-A0A8I1E7J2-F1
#
_cell.length_a   1.000
_cell.length_b   1.000
_cell.length_c   1.000
_cell.angle_alpha   90.00
_cell.angle_beta   90.00
_cell.angle_gamma   90.00
#
_symmetry.space_group_name_H-M   'P 1'
#
loop_
_entity.id
_entity.type
_entity.pdbx_description
1 polymer ?
#
loop_
_entity_poly.entity_id
_entity_poly.type
_entity_poly.pdbx_seq_one_letter_code
_entity_poly.pdbx_strand_id
1 'polypeptide(L)'
;MRTVTRIVEDPAAKWGFRRDPATYEDAEKITGFRLDRRSSYLITRDDVIEQEGQCTVECSGCSCDCSSCSYGYGAHKASGCRECGGTGKRRMYFGFPPSPQKRKNP
;
A
#
# COMPACT_ATOMS: atom_id res chain seq x y z
N MET A 1 7.55 -3.19 11.39
CA MET A 1 6.60 -3.89 12.28
C MET A 1 5.35 -4.12 11.45
N ARG A 2 4.81 -5.34 11.38
CA ARG A 2 3.54 -5.55 10.68
C ARG A 2 2.41 -5.14 11.60
N THR A 3 1.45 -4.41 11.05
CA THR A 3 0.45 -3.70 11.83
C THR A 3 -0.91 -3.98 11.24
N VAL A 4 -1.91 -4.04 12.12
CA VAL A 4 -3.30 -3.92 11.72
C VAL A 4 -3.74 -2.54 12.16
N THR A 5 -4.37 -1.80 11.26
CA THR A 5 -4.92 -0.48 11.56
C THR A 5 -6.38 -0.43 11.16
N ARG A 6 -7.17 0.39 11.84
CA ARG A 6 -8.58 0.62 11.53
C ARG A 6 -8.81 2.10 11.21
N ILE A 7 -9.59 2.36 10.17
CA ILE A 7 -10.07 3.71 9.89
C ILE A 7 -11.23 4.01 10.85
N VAL A 8 -11.09 5.07 11.62
CA VAL A 8 -12.14 5.59 12.51
C VAL A 8 -12.55 6.95 12.01
N GLU A 9 -13.85 7.20 11.92
CA GLU A 9 -14.37 8.52 11.58
C GLU A 9 -14.00 9.52 12.67
N ASP A 10 -13.39 10.62 12.25
CA ASP A 10 -12.96 11.69 13.14
C ASP A 10 -13.15 13.01 12.39
N PRO A 11 -14.29 13.70 12.61
CA PRO A 11 -14.59 14.96 11.92
C PRO A 11 -13.61 16.09 12.28
N ALA A 12 -12.84 15.96 13.37
CA ALA A 12 -11.81 16.92 13.74
C ALA A 12 -10.47 16.65 13.02
N ALA A 13 -10.28 15.46 12.45
CA ALA A 13 -9.07 15.14 11.70
C ALA A 13 -9.06 15.85 10.33
N LYS A 14 -7.86 16.19 9.84
CA LYS A 14 -7.65 16.88 8.56
C LYS A 14 -8.40 16.27 7.37
N TRP A 15 -8.59 14.95 7.37
CA TRP A 15 -9.22 14.21 6.29
C TRP A 15 -10.60 13.65 6.67
N GLY A 16 -11.13 14.01 7.85
CA GLY A 16 -12.39 13.48 8.39
C GLY A 16 -12.29 12.04 8.93
N PHE A 17 -11.07 11.50 9.07
CA PHE A 17 -10.80 10.20 9.67
C PHE A 17 -9.39 10.13 10.24
N ARG A 18 -9.21 9.20 11.19
CA ARG A 18 -7.92 8.82 11.74
C ARG A 18 -7.67 7.32 11.59
N ARG A 19 -6.41 6.92 11.68
CA ARG A 19 -6.00 5.50 11.69
C ARG A 19 -5.62 5.12 13.12
N ASP A 20 -6.36 4.17 13.67
CA ASP A 20 -6.11 3.63 14.99
C ASP A 20 -5.43 2.26 14.91
N PRO A 21 -4.56 1.92 15.87
CA PRO A 21 -4.04 0.57 15.98
C PRO A 21 -5.20 -0.41 16.23
N ALA A 22 -5.19 -1.52 15.50
CA ALA A 22 -6.12 -2.62 15.66
C ALA A 22 -5.35 -3.94 15.81
N THR A 23 -6.06 -5.02 16.13
CA THR A 23 -5.45 -6.33 16.28
C THR A 23 -5.75 -7.24 15.09
N TYR A 24 -4.92 -8.26 14.90
CA TYR A 24 -5.22 -9.33 13.94
C TYR A 24 -6.48 -10.11 14.34
N GLU A 25 -6.78 -10.24 15.62
CA GLU A 25 -7.99 -10.94 16.09
C GLU A 25 -9.25 -10.20 15.63
N ASP A 26 -9.24 -8.86 15.67
CA ASP A 26 -10.35 -8.05 15.17
C ASP A 26 -10.53 -8.21 13.66
N ALA A 27 -9.42 -8.20 12.91
CA ALA A 27 -9.46 -8.42 11.46
C ALA A 27 -9.90 -9.85 11.08
N GLU A 28 -9.45 -10.87 11.84
CA GLU A 28 -9.81 -12.27 11.61
C GLU A 28 -11.28 -12.58 11.95
N LYS A 29 -11.88 -11.86 12.91
CA LYS A 29 -13.34 -11.93 13.17
C LYS A 29 -14.15 -11.46 11.96
N ILE A 30 -13.66 -10.44 11.25
CA ILE A 30 -14.32 -9.88 10.08
C ILE A 30 -14.12 -10.79 8.86
N THR A 31 -12.89 -11.27 8.61
CA THR A 31 -12.59 -12.09 7.43
C THR A 31 -13.08 -13.54 7.55
N GLY A 32 -13.28 -14.04 8.78
CA GLY A 32 -13.70 -15.42 9.03
C GLY A 32 -12.61 -16.46 8.76
N PHE A 33 -11.36 -16.05 8.52
CA PHE A 33 -10.22 -16.93 8.35
C PHE A 33 -8.94 -16.30 8.91
N ARG A 34 -7.96 -17.15 9.21
CA ARG A 34 -6.68 -16.73 9.77
C ARG A 34 -5.86 -15.94 8.74
N LEU A 35 -5.48 -14.72 9.12
CA LEU A 35 -4.70 -13.81 8.27
C LEU A 35 -3.19 -14.12 8.36
N ASP A 36 -2.46 -13.76 7.31
CA ASP A 36 -1.01 -13.91 7.29
C ASP A 36 -0.34 -12.86 8.18
N ARG A 37 0.19 -13.31 9.33
CA ARG A 37 0.89 -12.45 10.30
C ARG A 37 2.19 -11.82 9.75
N ARG A 38 2.61 -12.17 8.53
CA ARG A 38 3.74 -11.54 7.83
C ARG A 38 3.34 -10.29 7.05
N SER A 39 2.05 -10.01 6.95
CA SER A 39 1.49 -8.90 6.17
C SER A 39 0.80 -7.87 7.07
N SER A 40 0.73 -6.63 6.61
CA SER A 40 -0.03 -5.56 7.26
C SER A 40 -1.46 -5.52 6.70
N TYR A 41 -2.40 -5.09 7.52
CA TYR A 41 -3.82 -5.03 7.15
C TYR A 41 -4.47 -3.73 7.58
N LEU A 42 -5.46 -3.31 6.80
CA LEU A 42 -6.29 -2.14 7.04
C LEU A 42 -7.75 -2.59 7.15
N ILE A 43 -8.40 -2.22 8.26
CA ILE A 43 -9.86 -2.31 8.42
C ILE A 43 -10.43 -0.99 7.89
N THR A 44 -11.19 -1.04 6.80
CA THR A 44 -11.82 0.13 6.19
C THR A 44 -13.02 0.60 7.02
N ARG A 45 -13.64 1.72 6.60
CA ARG A 45 -14.85 2.24 7.26
C ARG A 45 -16.05 1.31 7.16
N ASP A 46 -16.12 0.55 6.07
CA ASP A 46 -17.20 -0.40 5.80
C ASP A 46 -16.93 -1.79 6.43
N ASP A 47 -16.04 -1.86 7.41
CA ASP A 47 -15.53 -3.10 8.03
C ASP A 47 -15.06 -4.12 6.98
N VAL A 48 -14.44 -3.67 5.89
CA VAL A 48 -13.77 -4.53 4.92
C VAL A 48 -12.28 -4.59 5.26
N ILE A 49 -11.69 -5.79 5.17
CA ILE A 49 -10.26 -5.97 5.38
C ILE A 49 -9.52 -5.87 4.06
N GLU A 50 -8.50 -5.01 4.02
CA GLU A 50 -7.54 -4.92 2.92
C GLU A 50 -6.15 -5.31 3.41
N GLN A 51 -5.44 -6.12 2.64
CA GLN A 51 -4.01 -6.36 2.84
C GLN A 51 -3.22 -5.20 2.24
N GLU A 52 -2.34 -4.59 3.04
CA GLU A 52 -1.48 -3.51 2.58
C GLU A 52 -0.25 -4.09 1.86
N GLY A 53 -0.23 -3.92 0.54
CA GLY A 53 0.94 -4.17 -0.30
C GLY A 53 1.80 -2.92 -0.45
N GLN A 54 3.11 -3.13 -0.66
CA GLN A 54 4.00 -2.07 -1.11
C GLN A 54 4.73 -2.52 -2.39
N CYS A 55 4.85 -1.62 -3.34
CA CYS A 55 5.76 -1.78 -4.48
C CYS A 55 6.59 -0.53 -4.67
N THR A 56 7.72 -0.68 -5.35
CA THR A 56 8.55 0.46 -5.76
C THR A 56 8.34 0.64 -7.25
N VAL A 57 7.83 1.81 -7.64
CA VAL A 57 7.57 2.18 -9.04
C VAL A 57 8.52 3.29 -9.46
N GLU A 58 8.71 3.45 -10.77
CA GLU A 58 9.42 4.60 -11.31
C GLU A 58 8.65 5.88 -11.01
N CYS A 59 9.37 6.95 -10.69
CA CYS A 59 8.72 8.22 -10.41
C CYS A 59 8.23 8.85 -11.70
N SER A 60 6.91 9.13 -11.77
CA SER A 60 6.25 9.76 -12.91
C SER A 60 6.84 11.14 -13.27
N GLY A 61 7.38 11.86 -12.29
CA GLY A 61 8.02 13.16 -12.49
C GLY A 61 9.48 13.07 -12.93
N CYS A 62 10.03 11.87 -13.13
CA CYS A 62 11.37 11.66 -13.69
C CYS A 62 11.27 11.41 -15.20
N SER A 63 10.58 12.30 -15.92
CA SER A 63 10.75 12.40 -17.37
C SER A 63 12.06 13.13 -17.62
N CYS A 64 12.95 12.52 -18.38
CA CYS A 64 14.18 13.17 -18.78
C CYS A 64 13.86 14.29 -19.78
N ASP A 65 14.47 15.43 -19.56
CA ASP A 65 14.38 16.69 -20.31
C ASP A 65 15.14 16.67 -21.65
N CYS A 66 15.65 15.50 -22.04
CA CYS A 66 16.10 15.25 -23.40
C CYS A 66 14.90 15.20 -24.33
N SER A 67 14.83 16.15 -25.26
CA SER A 67 13.85 16.31 -26.34
C SER A 67 13.69 15.09 -27.28
N SER A 68 14.36 13.98 -27.01
CA SER A 68 14.39 12.74 -27.79
C SER A 68 14.06 11.49 -26.97
N CYS A 69 13.71 11.65 -25.68
CA CYS A 69 13.47 10.54 -24.79
C CYS A 69 12.00 10.13 -24.88
N SER A 70 11.70 9.46 -25.99
CA SER A 70 10.42 8.87 -26.33
C SER A 70 9.77 8.18 -25.13
N TYR A 71 8.48 8.42 -24.97
CA TYR A 71 7.55 7.62 -24.22
C TYR A 71 7.93 6.12 -24.25
N GLY A 72 8.34 5.60 -23.10
CA GLY A 72 8.40 4.16 -22.87
C GLY A 72 9.80 3.53 -22.87
N TYR A 73 10.00 2.68 -21.87
CA TYR A 73 10.96 1.57 -21.86
C TYR A 73 12.44 1.94 -22.07
N GLY A 74 13.11 2.32 -20.98
CA GLY A 74 14.50 1.91 -20.73
C GLY A 74 15.63 2.70 -21.39
N ALA A 75 15.40 3.91 -21.90
CA ALA A 75 16.47 4.67 -22.57
C ALA A 75 17.53 5.27 -21.61
N HIS A 76 17.17 5.67 -20.37
CA HIS A 76 18.13 6.22 -19.39
C HIS A 76 17.72 5.88 -17.94
N LYS A 77 18.71 5.78 -17.02
CA LYS A 77 18.42 5.69 -15.57
C LYS A 77 17.64 6.93 -15.16
N ALA A 78 16.48 6.76 -14.53
CA ALA A 78 15.67 7.85 -14.00
C ALA A 78 16.54 8.80 -13.15
N SER A 79 16.82 9.99 -13.67
CA SER A 79 17.44 11.08 -12.91
C SER A 79 16.38 11.58 -11.93
N GLY A 80 16.54 11.20 -10.66
CA GLY A 80 15.50 11.45 -9.67
C GLY A 80 15.13 12.92 -9.56
N CYS A 81 13.82 13.22 -9.51
CA CYS A 81 13.28 14.55 -9.32
C CYS A 81 12.98 14.85 -7.83
N ARG A 82 12.53 16.07 -7.54
CA ARG A 82 12.15 16.49 -6.18
C ARG A 82 11.01 15.66 -5.58
N GLU A 83 10.09 15.17 -6.40
CA GLU A 83 8.94 14.36 -5.94
C GLU A 83 9.35 12.99 -5.37
N CYS A 84 10.48 12.45 -5.84
CA CYS A 84 11.04 11.19 -5.35
C CYS A 84 12.32 11.39 -4.50
N GLY A 85 12.63 12.64 -4.12
CA GLY A 85 13.82 12.95 -3.33
C GLY A 85 15.13 12.62 -4.04
N GLY A 86 15.17 12.66 -5.38
CA GLY A 86 16.39 12.40 -6.15
C GLY A 86 16.69 10.93 -6.44
N THR A 87 15.80 10.00 -6.08
CA THR A 87 16.06 8.54 -6.24
C THR A 87 15.57 7.94 -7.56
N GLY A 88 14.71 8.65 -8.30
CA GLY A 88 14.07 8.14 -9.52
C GLY A 88 12.95 7.12 -9.26
N LYS A 89 12.69 6.79 -7.99
CA LYS A 89 11.75 5.73 -7.59
C LYS A 89 10.84 6.20 -6.46
N ARG A 90 9.61 5.70 -6.42
CA ARG A 90 8.63 6.01 -5.38
C ARG A 90 8.05 4.73 -4.80
N ARG A 91 7.88 4.69 -3.48
CA ARG A 91 7.10 3.63 -2.82
C ARG A 91 5.63 3.93 -3.00
N MET A 92 4.89 2.95 -3.51
CA MET A 92 3.45 3.00 -3.65
C MET A 92 2.84 1.94 -2.74
N TYR A 93 1.80 2.32 -2.03
CA TYR A 93 1.04 1.44 -1.15
C TYR A 93 -0.31 1.16 -1.80
N PHE A 94 -0.76 -0.08 -1.77
CA PHE A 94 -2.04 -0.49 -2.35
C PHE A 94 -2.74 -1.47 -1.42
N GLY A 95 -4.07 -1.34 -1.31
CA GLY A 95 -4.94 -2.30 -0.65
C GLY A 95 -5.39 -3.36 -1.64
N PHE A 96 -5.41 -4.62 -1.22
CA PHE A 96 -6.04 -5.70 -1.98
C PHE A 96 -6.78 -6.65 -1.05
N PRO A 97 -7.85 -7.32 -1.50
CA PRO A 97 -8.61 -8.22 -0.64
C PRO A 97 -7.71 -9.37 -0.14
N PRO A 98 -7.74 -9.70 1.15
CA PRO A 98 -6.97 -10.81 1.69
C PRO A 98 -7.50 -12.13 1.11
N SER A 99 -6.58 -13.02 0.77
CA SER A 99 -6.93 -14.38 0.32
C SER A 99 -6.74 -15.38 1.46
N PRO A 100 -7.62 -16.39 1.59
CA PRO A 100 -7.39 -17.51 2.48
C PRO A 100 -6.08 -18.20 2.11
N GLN A 101 -5.29 -18.61 3.11
CA GLN A 101 -4.11 -19.42 2.84
C GLN A 101 -4.53 -20.69 2.10
N LYS A 102 -3.92 -20.95 0.94
CA LYS A 102 -4.11 -22.22 0.23
C LYS A 102 -3.76 -23.35 1.19
N ARG A 103 -4.74 -24.20 1.50
CA ARG A 103 -4.47 -25.47 2.19
C ARG A 103 -3.46 -26.21 1.32
N LYS A 104 -2.30 -26.54 1.86
CA LYS A 104 -1.46 -27.58 1.25
C LYS A 104 -2.28 -28.86 1.35
N ASN A 105 -2.69 -29.42 0.21
CA ASN A 105 -3.28 -30.76 0.22
C ASN A 105 -2.28 -31.72 0.88
N PRO A 106 -2.76 -32.65 1.72
CA PRO A 106 -1.91 -33.66 2.34
C PRO A 106 -1.19 -34.52 1.31
#